data_AF-A0A120FR74-F1
#
_entry.id   AF-A0A120FR74-F1
#
_cell.length_a   1.000
_cell.length_b   1.000
_cell.length_c   1.000
_cell.angle_alpha   90.00
_cell.angle_beta   90.00
_cell.angle_gamma   90.00
#
_symmetry.space_group_name_H-M   'P 1'
#
loop_
_entity.id
_entity.type
_entity.pdbx_description
1 polymer ?
#
loop_
_entity_poly.entity_id
_entity_poly.type
_entity_poly.pdbx_seq_one_letter_code
_entity_poly.pdbx_strand_id
1 'polypeptide(L)'
;MDDQDAEMSEAQKRPKRERPVDDLPTQKVGSSNNSRESQELDKITRKLAALNGLSEIGPSTTRMSLEVAIPRSGHENQVEYYPWEYAKEKFGGEINLNRFTKVLSDETGRTQPLPRAYDTIPVTPGISFENQLKEREKTWATWRRDIDGLPSKPSNGKDNWRKLKRDDPAAWRVTPSGLRRAAYQWNNPEKAGEQLPEYIIKFSSRNERGYRRIGLWRDDPLVVRQQTYDLAETFGPENVLIKNEYNEFDSISNINKRGEHEAERRSQRLVGNEIRYNPDLPPVVVQHGDHLVSINDIRDKNLQQAMPVLQRLEEELNYRPEKLRIGMSSREGDSFHNPKLLKELDTELFSQICKDYNLPADKLAKNGKFLEHGLTWVQIENGVFRDGASIMKELSREGKKITDVYDKTQIFTHHHTVDGKIKSSAKMLYASLRDDDGISREVAQIIGVEAREKQAVRRQEVTLNAQKALDRLDGYNSSDDERLSPRKALVQQRQGQQSSYGL
;
A
#
# COMPACT_ATOMS: atom_id res chain seq x y z
N MET A 1 -68.20 20.03 -31.17
CA MET A 1 -66.89 20.69 -31.31
C MET A 1 -65.84 19.65 -30.97
N ASP A 2 -65.92 18.48 -31.61
CA ASP A 2 -65.51 18.16 -33.01
C ASP A 2 -63.98 17.90 -32.97
N ASP A 3 -63.56 16.63 -32.84
CA ASP A 3 -63.29 15.67 -33.93
C ASP A 3 -61.87 15.93 -34.53
N GLN A 4 -60.97 15.00 -34.82
CA GLN A 4 -61.01 13.54 -35.01
C GLN A 4 -59.54 13.03 -35.12
N ASP A 5 -59.29 11.84 -34.57
CA ASP A 5 -58.74 10.61 -35.18
C ASP A 5 -57.71 10.64 -36.33
N ALA A 6 -56.68 9.78 -36.23
CA ALA A 6 -56.44 8.71 -37.21
C ALA A 6 -55.37 7.71 -36.76
N GLU A 7 -55.81 6.45 -36.70
CA GLU A 7 -55.15 5.18 -36.37
C GLU A 7 -54.43 4.52 -37.56
N MET A 8 -53.42 3.67 -37.24
CA MET A 8 -53.06 2.34 -37.80
C MET A 8 -52.79 2.17 -39.33
N SER A 9 -52.16 1.15 -39.91
CA SER A 9 -51.80 -0.26 -39.62
C SER A 9 -50.70 -0.68 -40.64
N GLU A 10 -49.63 -1.44 -40.35
CA GLU A 10 -49.51 -2.92 -40.25
C GLU A 10 -49.39 -3.72 -41.58
N ALA A 11 -48.68 -4.86 -41.47
CA ALA A 11 -48.57 -6.05 -42.35
C ALA A 11 -47.43 -6.08 -43.39
N GLN A 12 -46.30 -6.78 -43.13
CA GLN A 12 -46.06 -8.23 -43.24
C GLN A 12 -46.27 -8.84 -44.64
N LYS A 13 -45.20 -9.50 -45.17
CA LYS A 13 -45.25 -10.87 -45.73
C LYS A 13 -43.86 -11.41 -46.13
N ARG A 14 -43.45 -12.49 -45.46
CA ARG A 14 -42.60 -13.62 -45.95
C ARG A 14 -43.48 -14.52 -46.86
N PRO A 15 -42.99 -15.45 -47.73
CA PRO A 15 -42.22 -16.66 -47.32
C PRO A 15 -41.35 -17.46 -48.35
N LYS A 16 -40.58 -18.42 -47.78
CA LYS A 16 -40.18 -19.81 -48.19
C LYS A 16 -39.45 -20.06 -49.55
N ARG A 17 -38.22 -20.63 -49.58
CA ARG A 17 -37.70 -22.02 -49.37
C ARG A 17 -37.81 -22.92 -50.62
N GLU A 18 -36.66 -23.43 -51.12
CA GLU A 18 -36.42 -24.81 -51.59
C GLU A 18 -34.92 -25.07 -51.91
N ARG A 19 -34.44 -26.29 -51.60
CA ARG A 19 -33.20 -26.99 -52.05
C ARG A 19 -33.67 -28.18 -52.95
N PRO A 20 -32.86 -29.12 -53.50
CA PRO A 20 -31.39 -29.35 -53.59
C PRO A 20 -30.91 -29.60 -55.07
N VAL A 21 -29.66 -29.91 -55.43
CA VAL A 21 -29.02 -31.26 -55.54
C VAL A 21 -27.58 -31.12 -56.10
N ASP A 22 -26.69 -31.94 -55.53
CA ASP A 22 -25.40 -32.55 -55.95
C ASP A 22 -24.66 -32.11 -57.24
N ASP A 23 -23.34 -31.90 -57.09
CA ASP A 23 -22.32 -32.71 -57.77
C ASP A 23 -20.93 -32.58 -57.11
N LEU A 24 -20.34 -33.73 -56.76
CA LEU A 24 -18.92 -33.91 -56.48
C LEU A 24 -18.19 -34.14 -57.82
N PRO A 25 -16.92 -33.74 -57.95
CA PRO A 25 -15.89 -34.77 -57.80
C PRO A 25 -14.67 -34.35 -56.97
N THR A 26 -14.22 -35.32 -56.20
CA THR A 26 -12.90 -35.46 -55.58
C THR A 26 -11.74 -35.26 -56.57
N GLN A 27 -10.75 -34.45 -56.19
CA GLN A 27 -9.33 -34.76 -56.41
C GLN A 27 -8.48 -34.27 -55.23
N LYS A 28 -7.69 -35.19 -54.68
CA LYS A 28 -6.66 -34.97 -53.66
C LYS A 28 -5.55 -34.05 -54.21
N VAL A 29 -5.00 -33.19 -53.36
CA VAL A 29 -3.59 -33.14 -52.90
C VAL A 29 -3.35 -31.77 -52.26
N GLY A 30 -2.73 -31.74 -51.06
CA GLY A 30 -2.02 -30.54 -50.60
C GLY A 30 -2.46 -29.96 -49.26
N SER A 31 -2.31 -30.73 -48.18
CA SER A 31 -2.14 -30.18 -46.84
C SER A 31 -0.89 -29.30 -46.82
N SER A 32 -1.01 -27.97 -46.65
CA SER A 32 0.10 -27.10 -46.18
C SER A 32 -0.21 -25.61 -45.98
N ASN A 33 -1.45 -25.12 -46.13
CA ASN A 33 -1.72 -23.68 -45.91
C ASN A 33 -2.48 -23.32 -44.62
N ASN A 34 -3.20 -24.26 -43.99
CA ASN A 34 -3.89 -23.98 -42.72
C ASN A 34 -2.98 -24.00 -41.49
N SER A 35 -1.75 -24.53 -41.58
CA SER A 35 -0.79 -24.42 -40.47
C SER A 35 -0.11 -23.05 -40.43
N ARG A 36 0.02 -22.36 -41.56
CA ARG A 36 0.66 -21.04 -41.62
C ARG A 36 -0.27 -19.92 -41.16
N GLU A 37 -1.53 -19.91 -41.58
CA GLU A 37 -2.49 -18.92 -41.05
C GLU A 37 -2.82 -19.19 -39.58
N SER A 38 -2.92 -20.45 -39.16
CA SER A 38 -3.12 -20.79 -37.74
C SER A 38 -1.87 -20.49 -36.91
N GLN A 39 -0.65 -20.68 -37.43
CA GLN A 39 0.60 -20.28 -36.75
C GLN A 39 0.85 -18.77 -36.78
N GLU A 40 0.39 -18.04 -37.80
CA GLU A 40 0.42 -16.58 -37.88
C GLU A 40 -0.60 -15.98 -36.92
N LEU A 41 -1.84 -16.49 -36.86
CA LEU A 41 -2.82 -16.14 -35.85
C LEU A 41 -2.36 -16.52 -34.44
N ASP A 42 -1.71 -17.68 -34.23
CA ASP A 42 -1.11 -18.03 -32.94
C ASP A 42 0.09 -17.15 -32.60
N LYS A 43 0.90 -16.74 -33.58
CA LYS A 43 1.99 -15.78 -33.37
C LYS A 43 1.47 -14.39 -33.06
N ILE A 44 0.40 -13.94 -33.72
CA ILE A 44 -0.26 -12.65 -33.48
C ILE A 44 -0.98 -12.68 -32.13
N THR A 45 -1.64 -13.78 -31.78
CA THR A 45 -2.33 -13.97 -30.49
C THR A 45 -1.32 -14.13 -29.34
N ARG A 46 -0.19 -14.82 -29.55
CA ARG A 46 0.93 -14.86 -28.57
C ARG A 46 1.68 -13.54 -28.49
N LYS A 47 1.80 -12.76 -29.58
CA LYS A 47 2.33 -11.38 -29.55
C LYS A 47 1.36 -10.45 -28.83
N LEU A 48 0.05 -10.54 -29.06
CA LEU A 48 -0.98 -9.78 -28.34
C LEU A 48 -1.07 -10.21 -26.87
N ALA A 49 -0.90 -11.49 -26.55
CA ALA A 49 -0.82 -11.99 -25.18
C ALA A 49 0.51 -11.63 -24.50
N ALA A 50 1.61 -11.50 -25.25
CA ALA A 50 2.88 -10.95 -24.77
C ALA A 50 2.81 -9.42 -24.59
N LEU A 51 2.04 -8.71 -25.41
CA LEU A 51 1.80 -7.27 -25.31
C LEU A 51 0.77 -6.90 -24.23
N ASN A 52 -0.20 -7.77 -23.94
CA ASN A 52 -1.18 -7.60 -22.86
C ASN A 52 -0.72 -8.22 -21.52
N GLY A 53 0.26 -9.13 -21.54
CA GLY A 53 0.79 -9.85 -20.37
C GLY A 53 2.17 -9.38 -19.89
N LEU A 54 2.81 -8.48 -20.64
CA LEU A 54 3.94 -7.68 -20.18
C LEU A 54 3.51 -6.22 -20.28
N SER A 55 2.86 -5.73 -19.22
CA SER A 55 3.12 -4.34 -18.87
C SER A 55 4.62 -4.27 -18.68
N GLU A 56 5.31 -3.71 -19.67
CA GLU A 56 6.66 -3.23 -19.51
C GLU A 56 6.68 -2.49 -18.17
N ILE A 57 7.39 -3.04 -17.17
CA ILE A 57 8.13 -2.19 -16.25
C ILE A 57 9.33 -1.65 -17.05
N GLY A 58 9.04 -1.03 -18.20
CA GLY A 58 9.82 0.10 -18.63
C GLY A 58 9.51 1.21 -17.62
N PRO A 59 10.40 2.21 -17.47
CA PRO A 59 9.99 3.39 -16.73
C PRO A 59 8.71 3.87 -17.41
N SER A 60 7.56 3.79 -16.72
CA SER A 60 6.43 4.60 -17.11
C SER A 60 7.03 5.99 -17.22
N THR A 61 7.01 6.57 -18.41
CA THR A 61 7.33 7.98 -18.57
C THR A 61 6.14 8.70 -17.97
N THR A 62 6.04 8.61 -16.64
CA THR A 62 5.03 9.26 -15.82
C THR A 62 5.12 10.71 -16.24
N ARG A 63 4.06 11.17 -16.92
CA ARG A 63 4.06 12.51 -17.48
C ARG A 63 4.00 13.46 -16.30
N MET A 64 5.17 13.97 -15.92
CA MET A 64 5.27 14.90 -14.80
C MET A 64 5.14 16.32 -15.30
N SER A 65 4.53 17.15 -14.46
CA SER A 65 4.47 18.59 -14.67
C SER A 65 5.23 19.29 -13.55
N LEU A 66 6.06 20.27 -13.92
CA LEU A 66 6.77 21.12 -12.96
C LEU A 66 5.92 22.35 -12.64
N GLU A 67 5.77 22.62 -11.36
CA GLU A 67 5.08 23.80 -10.85
C GLU A 67 5.95 24.51 -9.81
N VAL A 68 5.71 25.81 -9.65
CA VAL A 68 6.38 26.65 -8.66
C VAL A 68 5.35 27.23 -7.69
N ALA A 69 5.67 27.16 -6.39
CA ALA A 69 4.84 27.64 -5.31
C ALA A 69 5.27 29.06 -4.92
N ILE A 70 4.46 30.07 -5.24
CA ILE A 70 4.77 31.49 -5.04
C ILE A 70 3.87 32.04 -3.93
N PRO A 71 4.43 32.60 -2.83
CA PRO A 71 3.63 33.23 -1.78
C PRO A 71 2.76 34.35 -2.34
N ARG A 72 1.51 34.45 -1.87
CA ARG A 72 0.57 35.47 -2.34
C ARG A 72 0.81 36.78 -1.57
N SER A 73 1.03 37.87 -2.30
CA SER A 73 1.21 39.20 -1.69
C SER A 73 -0.02 39.59 -0.85
N GLY A 74 0.19 40.06 0.38
CA GLY A 74 -0.87 40.46 1.31
C GLY A 74 -1.65 39.30 1.98
N HIS A 75 -1.28 38.05 1.71
CA HIS A 75 -1.89 36.87 2.33
C HIS A 75 -0.80 35.94 2.86
N GLU A 76 -0.36 36.18 4.09
CA GLU A 76 0.74 35.42 4.74
C GLU A 76 0.47 33.91 4.79
N ASN A 77 -0.81 33.52 4.78
CA ASN A 77 -1.26 32.13 4.84
C ASN A 77 -1.68 31.52 3.48
N GLN A 78 -1.29 32.11 2.36
CA GLN A 78 -1.65 31.57 1.04
C GLN A 78 -0.47 31.50 0.09
N VAL A 79 -0.41 30.38 -0.64
CA VAL A 79 0.58 30.13 -1.69
C VAL A 79 -0.13 29.78 -2.98
N GLU A 80 0.30 30.36 -4.09
CA GLU A 80 -0.26 30.07 -5.42
C GLU A 80 0.70 29.18 -6.20
N TYR A 81 0.14 28.13 -6.81
CA TYR A 81 0.90 27.19 -7.62
C TYR A 81 0.66 27.49 -9.09
N TYR A 82 1.76 27.64 -9.83
CA TYR A 82 1.77 27.92 -11.25
C TYR A 82 2.56 26.87 -12.02
N PRO A 83 2.06 26.39 -13.17
CA PRO A 83 2.89 25.65 -14.12
C PRO A 83 4.16 26.44 -14.45
N TRP A 84 5.30 25.74 -14.51
CA TRP A 84 6.61 26.37 -14.67
C TRP A 84 6.68 27.30 -15.89
N GLU A 85 6.23 26.83 -17.06
CA GLU A 85 6.22 27.61 -18.29
C GLU A 85 5.43 28.90 -18.16
N TYR A 86 4.23 28.82 -17.56
CA TYR A 86 3.39 29.98 -17.32
C TYR A 86 4.04 30.95 -16.32
N ALA A 87 4.63 30.44 -15.25
CA ALA A 87 5.30 31.27 -14.26
C ALA A 87 6.52 31.98 -14.86
N LYS A 88 7.28 31.30 -15.72
CA LYS A 88 8.44 31.85 -16.43
C LYS A 88 8.04 32.95 -17.40
N GLU A 89 7.00 32.71 -18.20
CA GLU A 89 6.43 33.71 -19.12
C GLU A 89 5.93 34.94 -18.35
N LYS A 90 5.18 34.72 -17.27
CA LYS A 90 4.48 35.79 -16.55
C LYS A 90 5.38 36.58 -15.59
N PHE A 91 6.31 35.91 -14.91
CA PHE A 91 7.05 36.49 -13.78
C PHE A 91 8.58 36.40 -13.93
N GLY A 92 9.09 35.67 -14.93
CA GLY A 92 10.52 35.38 -15.05
C GLY A 92 11.43 36.60 -15.22
N GLY A 93 10.87 37.72 -15.68
CA GLY A 93 11.58 39.02 -15.78
C GLY A 93 11.56 39.85 -14.50
N GLU A 94 10.68 39.53 -13.54
CA GLU A 94 10.44 40.35 -12.34
C GLU A 94 11.00 39.71 -11.07
N ILE A 95 10.96 38.38 -10.96
CA ILE A 95 11.38 37.65 -9.77
C ILE A 95 12.24 36.44 -10.13
N ASN A 96 13.23 36.15 -9.28
CA ASN A 96 14.03 34.93 -9.42
C ASN A 96 13.20 33.71 -9.02
N LEU A 97 12.56 33.05 -9.98
CA LEU A 97 11.73 31.86 -9.76
C LEU A 97 12.48 30.70 -9.10
N ASN A 98 13.81 30.63 -9.26
CA ASN A 98 14.63 29.61 -8.62
C ASN A 98 14.76 29.79 -7.10
N ARG A 99 14.27 30.89 -6.50
CA ARG A 99 14.20 31.07 -5.05
C ARG A 99 13.04 30.34 -4.40
N PHE A 100 11.97 30.07 -5.16
CA PHE A 100 10.77 29.41 -4.64
C PHE A 100 10.85 27.89 -4.64
N THR A 101 9.97 27.25 -3.87
CA THR A 101 9.82 25.79 -3.86
C THR A 101 9.23 25.33 -5.18
N LYS A 102 9.86 24.33 -5.78
CA LYS A 102 9.34 23.66 -6.98
C LYS A 102 8.77 22.31 -6.60
N VAL A 103 7.67 21.95 -7.24
CA VAL A 103 6.99 20.67 -7.03
C VAL A 103 6.76 19.99 -8.36
N LEU A 104 6.89 18.67 -8.37
CA LEU A 104 6.54 17.80 -9.50
C LEU A 104 5.19 17.15 -9.21
N SER A 105 4.28 17.26 -10.16
CA SER A 105 2.99 16.58 -10.12
C SER A 105 2.98 15.45 -11.14
N ASP A 106 2.65 14.24 -10.70
CA ASP A 106 2.48 13.09 -11.58
C ASP A 106 1.06 12.95 -12.13
N GLU A 107 0.87 12.00 -13.04
CA GLU A 107 -0.42 11.72 -13.69
C GLU A 107 -1.49 11.19 -12.73
N THR A 108 -1.08 10.64 -11.59
CA THR A 108 -2.02 10.24 -10.53
C THR A 108 -2.53 11.44 -9.75
N GLY A 109 -1.93 12.62 -9.92
CA GLY A 109 -2.26 13.82 -9.19
C GLY A 109 -1.52 13.97 -7.86
N ARG A 110 -0.53 13.11 -7.60
CA ARG A 110 0.39 13.27 -6.47
C ARG A 110 1.38 14.39 -6.80
N THR A 111 1.61 15.27 -5.84
CA THR A 111 2.53 16.41 -5.98
C THR A 111 3.63 16.31 -4.94
N GLN A 112 4.89 16.37 -5.35
CA GLN A 112 6.05 16.20 -4.47
C GLN A 112 7.08 17.32 -4.66
N PRO A 113 7.71 17.84 -3.58
CA PRO A 113 8.87 18.70 -3.71
C PRO A 113 10.04 17.93 -4.33
N LEU A 114 10.92 18.63 -5.05
CA LEU A 114 11.97 18.00 -5.86
C LEU A 114 12.84 16.97 -5.12
N PRO A 115 13.33 17.26 -3.89
CA PRO A 115 14.13 16.27 -3.15
C PRO A 115 13.37 14.96 -2.93
N ARG A 116 12.07 15.06 -2.67
CA ARG A 116 11.23 13.89 -2.43
C ARG A 116 10.90 13.13 -3.72
N ALA A 117 10.61 13.85 -4.80
CA ALA A 117 10.38 13.25 -6.11
C ALA A 117 11.58 12.40 -6.57
N TYR A 118 12.81 12.90 -6.33
CA TYR A 118 14.03 12.15 -6.60
C TYR A 118 14.16 10.87 -5.75
N ASP A 119 13.88 10.96 -4.45
CA ASP A 119 13.99 9.82 -3.54
C ASP A 119 12.96 8.72 -3.81
N THR A 120 11.84 9.06 -4.44
CA THR A 120 10.80 8.11 -4.84
C THR A 120 10.95 7.56 -6.24
N ILE A 121 12.02 7.90 -6.98
CA ILE A 121 12.32 7.26 -8.25
C ILE A 121 12.46 5.74 -8.02
N PRO A 122 11.66 4.91 -8.72
CA PRO A 122 11.76 3.46 -8.64
C PRO A 122 13.16 2.98 -8.99
N VAL A 123 13.66 2.00 -8.24
CA VAL A 123 14.96 1.36 -8.45
C VAL A 123 14.81 -0.14 -8.45
N THR A 124 15.74 -0.85 -9.10
CA THR A 124 15.73 -2.30 -9.17
C THR A 124 15.88 -2.90 -7.75
N PRO A 125 14.93 -3.74 -7.28
CA PRO A 125 15.03 -4.36 -5.95
C PRO A 125 16.30 -5.23 -5.82
N GLY A 126 16.93 -5.22 -4.65
CA GLY A 126 18.08 -6.08 -4.33
C GLY A 126 19.45 -5.59 -4.80
N ILE A 127 19.53 -4.45 -5.50
CA ILE A 127 20.82 -3.85 -5.87
C ILE A 127 21.41 -3.03 -4.70
N SER A 128 22.73 -2.84 -4.72
CA SER A 128 23.45 -2.04 -3.72
C SER A 128 22.94 -0.59 -3.68
N PHE A 129 23.07 0.06 -2.53
CA PHE A 129 22.68 1.47 -2.38
C PHE A 129 23.37 2.39 -3.40
N GLU A 130 24.65 2.15 -3.72
CA GLU A 130 25.37 2.92 -4.75
C GLU A 130 24.74 2.75 -6.15
N ASN A 131 24.32 1.54 -6.50
CA ASN A 131 23.66 1.29 -7.79
C ASN A 131 22.25 1.89 -7.82
N GLN A 132 21.52 1.89 -6.70
CA GLN A 132 20.24 2.62 -6.59
C GLN A 132 20.44 4.11 -6.86
N LEU A 133 21.48 4.72 -6.30
CA LEU A 133 21.79 6.13 -6.58
C LEU A 133 22.07 6.37 -8.07
N LYS A 134 22.89 5.52 -8.71
CA LYS A 134 23.19 5.64 -10.15
C LYS A 134 21.93 5.51 -11.02
N GLU A 135 21.01 4.60 -10.69
CA GLU A 135 19.73 4.48 -11.38
C GLU A 135 18.88 5.76 -11.23
N ARG A 136 18.80 6.31 -10.01
CA ARG A 136 18.07 7.56 -9.76
C ARG A 136 18.68 8.74 -10.50
N GLU A 137 20.00 8.88 -10.49
CA GLU A 137 20.73 9.91 -11.22
C GLU A 137 20.46 9.85 -12.72
N LYS A 138 20.43 8.63 -13.28
CA LYS A 138 20.11 8.41 -14.69
C LYS A 138 18.67 8.83 -15.00
N THR A 139 17.70 8.42 -14.20
CA THR A 139 16.29 8.80 -14.38
C THR A 139 16.10 10.31 -14.21
N TRP A 140 16.74 10.93 -13.22
CA TRP A 140 16.71 12.38 -13.03
C TRP A 140 17.32 13.13 -14.22
N ALA A 141 18.42 12.63 -14.79
CA ALA A 141 19.02 13.20 -15.98
C ALA A 141 18.09 13.16 -17.20
N THR A 142 17.29 12.10 -17.33
CA THR A 142 16.21 12.03 -18.34
C THR A 142 15.15 13.07 -18.06
N TRP A 143 14.62 13.14 -16.83
CA TRP A 143 13.60 14.15 -16.46
C TRP A 143 14.08 15.58 -16.72
N ARG A 144 15.34 15.90 -16.43
CA ARG A 144 15.93 17.23 -16.71
C ARG A 144 15.97 17.57 -18.19
N ARG A 145 16.05 16.58 -19.07
CA ARG A 145 16.00 16.81 -20.53
C ARG A 145 14.59 17.13 -20.97
N ASP A 146 13.61 16.49 -20.36
CA ASP A 146 12.22 16.52 -20.81
C ASP A 146 11.40 17.61 -20.10
N ILE A 147 11.86 18.11 -18.95
CA ILE A 147 11.17 19.08 -18.11
C ILE A 147 12.09 20.28 -17.87
N ASP A 148 11.78 21.42 -18.51
CA ASP A 148 12.50 22.67 -18.29
C ASP A 148 12.43 23.11 -16.81
N GLY A 149 13.48 23.77 -16.33
CA GLY A 149 13.54 24.32 -14.98
C GLY A 149 13.93 23.33 -13.87
N LEU A 150 14.19 22.05 -14.16
CA LEU A 150 14.72 21.12 -13.17
C LEU A 150 16.22 21.37 -12.86
N PRO A 151 16.63 21.36 -11.58
CA PRO A 151 18.02 21.60 -11.18
C PRO A 151 18.92 20.41 -11.52
N SER A 152 20.20 20.69 -11.77
CA SER A 152 21.22 19.69 -12.15
C SER A 152 21.42 18.59 -11.09
N LYS A 153 21.34 18.96 -9.81
CA LYS A 153 21.29 18.04 -8.68
C LYS A 153 20.01 18.33 -7.88
N PRO A 154 19.16 17.33 -7.63
CA PRO A 154 18.25 17.41 -6.50
C PRO A 154 19.14 17.42 -5.25
N SER A 155 18.89 18.31 -4.31
CA SER A 155 19.79 18.59 -3.18
C SER A 155 19.90 17.44 -2.17
N ASN A 156 20.34 16.24 -2.57
CA ASN A 156 20.20 14.97 -1.84
C ASN A 156 21.55 14.27 -1.57
N GLY A 157 22.63 15.01 -1.27
CA GLY A 157 23.75 14.37 -0.56
C GLY A 157 23.23 13.81 0.78
N LYS A 158 23.78 12.69 1.28
CA LYS A 158 23.44 12.18 2.62
C LYS A 158 23.64 13.23 3.73
N ASP A 159 24.48 14.22 3.47
CA ASP A 159 24.73 15.35 4.36
C ASP A 159 23.61 16.40 4.36
N ASN A 160 22.60 16.27 3.50
CA ASN A 160 21.56 17.28 3.29
C ASN A 160 20.26 17.03 4.04
N TRP A 161 20.11 15.86 4.65
CA TRP A 161 18.94 15.56 5.46
C TRP A 161 19.21 14.50 6.53
N ARG A 162 18.46 14.58 7.62
CA ARG A 162 18.44 13.58 8.70
C ARG A 162 17.03 13.01 8.83
N LYS A 163 16.91 11.68 8.84
CA LYS A 163 15.66 11.02 9.23
C LYS A 163 15.40 11.29 10.70
N LEU A 164 14.22 11.79 11.01
CA LEU A 164 13.80 12.10 12.35
C LEU A 164 13.01 10.94 12.92
N LYS A 165 13.23 10.66 14.21
CA LYS A 165 12.31 9.82 14.97
C LYS A 165 11.06 10.64 15.28
N ARG A 166 9.95 9.96 15.58
CA ARG A 166 8.65 10.59 15.83
C ARG A 166 8.65 11.57 17.00
N ASP A 167 9.39 11.21 18.04
CA ASP A 167 9.59 11.88 19.32
C ASP A 167 10.78 12.86 19.32
N ASP A 168 11.57 12.88 18.24
CA ASP A 168 12.66 13.84 18.10
C ASP A 168 12.03 15.26 18.13
N PRO A 169 12.42 16.14 19.06
CA PRO A 169 11.90 17.51 19.09
C PRO A 169 12.11 18.23 17.75
N ALA A 170 13.16 17.87 17.00
CA ALA A 170 13.42 18.40 15.67
C ALA A 170 12.38 17.94 14.61
N ALA A 171 11.59 16.90 14.89
CA ALA A 171 10.47 16.47 14.06
C ALA A 171 9.31 17.48 14.10
N TRP A 172 9.28 18.37 15.09
CA TRP A 172 8.29 19.43 15.22
C TRP A 172 8.86 20.73 14.70
N ARG A 173 8.37 21.15 13.54
CA ARG A 173 8.75 22.41 12.91
C ARG A 173 7.65 23.44 13.08
N VAL A 174 8.06 24.69 13.31
CA VAL A 174 7.15 25.83 13.32
C VAL A 174 6.78 26.17 11.89
N THR A 175 5.49 26.31 11.63
CA THR A 175 4.92 26.84 10.39
C THR A 175 4.07 28.06 10.72
N PRO A 176 3.62 28.85 9.73
CA PRO A 176 2.65 29.91 9.94
C PRO A 176 1.42 29.48 10.77
N SER A 177 1.07 28.20 10.71
CA SER A 177 -0.11 27.59 11.33
C SER A 177 0.18 26.81 12.61
N GLY A 178 1.35 27.04 13.21
CA GLY A 178 1.80 26.36 14.42
C GLY A 178 2.70 25.16 14.14
N LEU A 179 2.75 24.22 15.09
CA LEU A 179 3.65 23.09 15.01
C LEU A 179 3.15 22.04 14.03
N ARG A 180 4.04 21.58 13.16
CA ARG A 180 3.78 20.50 12.22
C ARG A 180 4.86 19.45 12.31
N ARG A 181 4.45 18.20 12.10
CA ARG A 181 5.38 17.08 12.10
C ARG A 181 6.07 16.91 10.75
N ALA A 182 7.36 16.58 10.79
CA ALA A 182 8.19 16.24 9.65
C ALA A 182 8.94 14.93 9.90
N ALA A 183 9.06 14.10 8.88
CA ALA A 183 9.82 12.84 8.94
C ALA A 183 11.32 13.02 8.67
N TYR A 184 11.69 14.14 8.05
CA TYR A 184 13.06 14.49 7.68
C TYR A 184 13.33 15.94 8.03
N GLN A 185 14.51 16.21 8.55
CA GLN A 185 15.06 17.56 8.68
C GLN A 185 16.00 17.78 7.50
N TRP A 186 15.71 18.76 6.65
CA TRP A 186 16.56 19.10 5.51
C TRP A 186 17.42 20.34 5.81
N ASN A 187 18.63 20.39 5.25
CA ASN A 187 19.50 21.57 5.35
C ASN A 187 18.89 22.81 4.69
N ASN A 188 18.03 22.60 3.68
CA ASN A 188 17.25 23.66 3.05
C ASN A 188 15.74 23.32 3.14
N PRO A 189 15.08 23.71 4.25
CA PRO A 189 13.69 23.35 4.51
C PRO A 189 12.72 23.95 3.48
N GLU A 190 12.99 25.14 2.96
CA GLU A 190 12.16 25.78 1.93
C GLU A 190 12.15 24.96 0.63
N LYS A 191 13.33 24.55 0.14
CA LYS A 191 13.45 23.74 -1.08
C LYS A 191 12.91 22.33 -0.92
N ALA A 192 13.02 21.76 0.28
CA ALA A 192 12.45 20.46 0.60
C ALA A 192 10.92 20.48 0.76
N GLY A 193 10.30 21.66 0.63
CA GLY A 193 8.86 21.84 0.75
C GLY A 193 8.35 21.72 2.18
N GLU A 194 9.22 21.84 3.18
CA GLU A 194 8.81 21.86 4.58
C GLU A 194 7.86 23.04 4.82
N GLN A 195 8.18 24.22 4.31
CA GLN A 195 7.34 25.43 4.48
C GLN A 195 6.10 25.49 3.58
N LEU A 196 5.75 24.40 2.87
CA LEU A 196 4.50 24.35 2.10
C LEU A 196 3.26 24.15 3.02
N PRO A 197 2.09 24.69 2.63
CA PRO A 197 0.83 24.59 3.39
C PRO A 197 0.33 23.15 3.58
N GLU A 198 -0.66 22.93 4.45
CA GLU A 198 -1.24 21.59 4.68
C GLU A 198 -2.12 21.09 3.55
N TYR A 199 -2.88 21.99 2.92
CA TYR A 199 -3.81 21.67 1.85
C TYR A 199 -3.43 22.38 0.55
N ILE A 200 -3.70 21.74 -0.58
CA ILE A 200 -3.74 22.39 -1.89
C ILE A 200 -5.13 22.18 -2.47
N ILE A 201 -5.82 23.26 -2.81
CA ILE A 201 -7.12 23.23 -3.47
C ILE A 201 -6.93 23.58 -4.95
N LYS A 202 -7.28 22.63 -5.82
CA LYS A 202 -7.31 22.82 -7.27
C LYS A 202 -8.59 23.56 -7.64
N PHE A 203 -8.45 24.74 -8.21
CA PHE A 203 -9.57 25.45 -8.80
C PHE A 203 -9.58 25.17 -10.30
N SER A 204 -10.68 24.61 -10.82
CA SER A 204 -10.90 24.53 -12.26
C SER A 204 -11.22 25.94 -12.76
N SER A 205 -10.22 26.59 -13.35
CA SER A 205 -10.42 27.92 -13.93
C SER A 205 -11.03 27.76 -15.34
N ARG A 206 -12.08 28.54 -15.64
CA ARG A 206 -12.69 28.67 -16.99
C ARG A 206 -11.78 29.42 -17.99
N ASN A 207 -10.54 29.75 -17.64
CA ASN A 207 -9.57 30.39 -18.54
C ASN A 207 -8.46 29.39 -18.91
N GLU A 208 -8.47 29.01 -20.19
CA GLU A 208 -7.83 27.85 -20.81
C GLU A 208 -6.29 27.87 -20.94
N ARG A 209 -5.55 28.50 -20.02
CA ARG A 209 -4.06 28.47 -20.07
C ARG A 209 -3.34 27.91 -18.84
N GLY A 210 -4.05 27.38 -17.87
CA GLY A 210 -3.45 26.63 -16.76
C GLY A 210 -4.43 26.45 -15.62
N TYR A 211 -4.50 25.25 -15.04
CA TYR A 211 -5.20 25.06 -13.78
C TYR A 211 -4.39 25.76 -12.68
N ARG A 212 -5.04 26.61 -11.89
CA ARG A 212 -4.42 27.28 -10.75
C ARG A 212 -4.82 26.57 -9.46
N ARG A 213 -3.87 26.41 -8.56
CA ARG A 213 -4.11 25.82 -7.25
C ARG A 213 -3.75 26.81 -6.16
N ILE A 214 -4.52 26.81 -5.08
CA ILE A 214 -4.26 27.63 -3.90
C ILE A 214 -3.88 26.68 -2.77
N GLY A 215 -2.68 26.87 -2.25
CA GLY A 215 -2.23 26.23 -1.02
C GLY A 215 -2.74 26.98 0.19
N LEU A 216 -3.36 26.26 1.11
CA LEU A 216 -3.99 26.79 2.32
C LEU A 216 -3.46 26.09 3.56
N TRP A 217 -3.16 26.91 4.54
CA TRP A 217 -2.80 26.50 5.88
C TRP A 217 -4.04 26.14 6.70
N ARG A 218 -3.90 25.26 7.71
CA ARG A 218 -5.03 24.79 8.55
C ARG A 218 -5.79 25.93 9.24
N ASP A 219 -5.12 27.04 9.54
CA ASP A 219 -5.69 28.23 10.17
C ASP A 219 -6.19 29.28 9.17
N ASP A 220 -6.06 29.04 7.85
CA ASP A 220 -6.65 29.92 6.84
C ASP A 220 -8.18 29.96 7.01
N PRO A 221 -8.82 31.15 6.95
CA PRO A 221 -10.27 31.30 7.11
C PRO A 221 -11.13 30.38 6.23
N LEU A 222 -10.61 29.97 5.07
CA LEU A 222 -11.28 29.04 4.16
C LEU A 222 -11.36 27.61 4.71
N VAL A 223 -10.46 27.21 5.61
CA VAL A 223 -10.36 25.81 6.11
C VAL A 223 -10.35 25.68 7.64
N VAL A 224 -10.18 26.75 8.40
CA VAL A 224 -9.98 26.76 9.87
C VAL A 224 -11.11 26.13 10.69
N ARG A 225 -12.28 25.92 10.09
CA ARG A 225 -13.42 25.24 10.72
C ARG A 225 -13.90 24.00 9.97
N GLN A 226 -13.21 23.62 8.91
CA GLN A 226 -13.62 22.51 8.05
C GLN A 226 -12.88 21.24 8.45
N GLN A 227 -13.60 20.14 8.59
CA GLN A 227 -13.01 18.81 8.57
C GLN A 227 -12.49 18.49 7.17
N THR A 228 -11.64 17.48 7.03
CA THR A 228 -11.07 17.13 5.72
C THR A 228 -12.16 16.74 4.72
N TYR A 229 -13.23 16.12 5.19
CA TYR A 229 -14.35 15.73 4.36
C TYR A 229 -15.25 16.91 3.96
N ASP A 230 -15.40 17.94 4.80
CA ASP A 230 -16.11 19.18 4.44
C ASP A 230 -15.44 19.88 3.24
N LEU A 231 -14.10 19.83 3.18
CA LEU A 231 -13.33 20.33 2.03
C LEU A 231 -13.64 19.50 0.77
N ALA A 232 -13.73 18.18 0.90
CA ALA A 232 -14.04 17.28 -0.20
C ALA A 232 -15.45 17.52 -0.75
N GLU A 233 -16.42 17.80 0.11
CA GLU A 233 -17.79 18.17 -0.30
C GLU A 233 -17.80 19.52 -1.03
N THR A 234 -17.03 20.49 -0.54
CA THR A 234 -17.01 21.85 -1.11
C THR A 234 -16.31 21.92 -2.47
N PHE A 235 -15.15 21.27 -2.60
CA PHE A 235 -14.27 21.44 -3.77
C PHE A 235 -14.15 20.19 -4.65
N GLY A 236 -14.65 19.04 -4.16
CA GLY A 236 -14.49 17.73 -4.80
C GLY A 236 -13.24 16.99 -4.29
N PRO A 237 -13.31 15.66 -4.04
CA PRO A 237 -12.23 14.88 -3.43
C PRO A 237 -10.97 14.75 -4.30
N GLU A 238 -11.05 15.00 -5.61
CA GLU A 238 -9.88 15.02 -6.51
C GLU A 238 -9.14 16.36 -6.52
N ASN A 239 -9.81 17.41 -6.04
CA ASN A 239 -9.32 18.77 -6.06
C ASN A 239 -8.67 19.19 -4.75
N VAL A 240 -8.94 18.47 -3.65
CA VAL A 240 -8.31 18.71 -2.35
C VAL A 240 -7.16 17.74 -2.17
N LEU A 241 -5.95 18.29 -2.08
CA LEU A 241 -4.73 17.53 -1.86
C LEU A 241 -4.20 17.81 -0.45
N ILE A 242 -3.79 16.76 0.25
CA ILE A 242 -3.34 16.85 1.64
C ILE A 242 -1.86 16.51 1.73
N LYS A 243 -1.10 17.37 2.40
CA LYS A 243 0.31 17.14 2.72
C LYS A 243 0.49 15.90 3.61
N ASN A 244 1.65 15.24 3.59
CA ASN A 244 2.07 14.28 4.63
C ASN A 244 3.35 14.76 5.33
N GLU A 245 3.79 14.02 6.34
CA GLU A 245 5.06 14.24 7.05
C GLU A 245 6.32 14.20 6.16
N TYR A 246 6.19 13.70 4.91
CA TYR A 246 7.23 13.66 3.89
C TYR A 246 7.17 14.85 2.90
N ASN A 247 6.30 15.84 3.18
CA ASN A 247 6.01 17.00 2.36
C ASN A 247 5.37 16.70 0.99
N GLU A 248 4.82 15.52 0.81
CA GLU A 248 4.09 15.14 -0.40
C GLU A 248 2.61 15.44 -0.26
N PHE A 249 1.97 15.74 -1.38
CA PHE A 249 0.56 15.99 -1.50
C PHE A 249 -0.10 14.90 -2.33
N ASP A 250 -1.28 14.48 -1.93
CA ASP A 250 -2.07 13.47 -2.63
C ASP A 250 -3.55 13.82 -2.50
N SER A 251 -4.38 13.50 -3.50
CA SER A 251 -5.80 13.85 -3.47
C SER A 251 -6.55 13.05 -2.40
N ILE A 252 -7.62 13.59 -1.83
CA ILE A 252 -8.48 12.86 -0.89
C ILE A 252 -8.94 11.53 -1.50
N SER A 253 -9.35 11.55 -2.77
CA SER A 253 -9.75 10.35 -3.50
C SER A 253 -8.63 9.30 -3.54
N ASN A 254 -7.42 9.68 -3.93
CA ASN A 254 -6.29 8.75 -3.98
C ASN A 254 -5.87 8.24 -2.60
N ILE A 255 -5.90 9.10 -1.58
CA ILE A 255 -5.60 8.71 -0.22
C ILE A 255 -6.63 7.67 0.25
N ASN A 256 -7.92 7.90 -0.01
CA ASN A 256 -8.99 7.01 0.43
C ASN A 256 -9.07 5.69 -0.35
N LYS A 257 -8.40 5.56 -1.51
CA LYS A 257 -8.16 4.24 -2.13
C LYS A 257 -7.35 3.31 -1.21
N ARG A 258 -6.55 3.88 -0.31
CA ARG A 258 -5.80 3.16 0.73
C ARG A 258 -6.68 2.79 1.93
N GLY A 259 -7.87 3.37 1.99
CA GLY A 259 -8.99 2.93 2.80
C GLY A 259 -9.73 4.08 3.48
N GLU A 260 -10.82 3.72 4.17
CA GLU A 260 -11.78 4.67 4.75
C GLU A 260 -11.13 5.58 5.80
N HIS A 261 -11.50 6.86 5.80
CA HIS A 261 -11.01 7.91 6.70
C HIS A 261 -9.49 8.21 6.66
N GLU A 262 -8.73 7.67 5.71
CA GLU A 262 -7.28 7.88 5.65
C GLU A 262 -6.90 9.34 5.35
N ALA A 263 -7.72 10.04 4.57
CA ALA A 263 -7.53 11.47 4.32
C ALA A 263 -7.60 12.30 5.61
N GLU A 264 -8.61 12.05 6.44
CA GLU A 264 -8.75 12.72 7.74
C GLU A 264 -7.58 12.37 8.66
N ARG A 265 -7.23 11.08 8.78
CA ARG A 265 -6.08 10.65 9.59
C ARG A 265 -4.78 11.31 9.15
N ARG A 266 -4.54 11.40 7.84
CA ARG A 266 -3.36 12.09 7.29
C ARG A 266 -3.29 13.55 7.71
N SER A 267 -4.42 14.27 7.66
CA SER A 267 -4.48 15.67 8.09
C SER A 267 -4.19 15.83 9.59
N GLN A 268 -4.71 14.91 10.40
CA GLN A 268 -4.60 14.93 11.86
C GLN A 268 -3.18 14.58 12.32
N ARG A 269 -2.52 13.63 11.63
CA ARG A 269 -1.10 13.29 11.87
C ARG A 269 -0.15 14.49 11.70
N LEU A 270 -0.46 15.43 10.80
CA LEU A 270 0.38 16.62 10.59
C LEU A 270 0.40 17.55 11.79
N VAL A 271 -0.72 17.66 12.52
CA VAL A 271 -0.86 18.49 13.72
C VAL A 271 -0.59 17.72 15.01
N GLY A 272 -0.16 16.45 14.90
CA GLY A 272 0.21 15.63 16.04
C GLY A 272 -0.87 14.74 16.60
N ASN A 273 -2.09 14.80 16.06
CA ASN A 273 -3.19 13.98 16.53
C ASN A 273 -2.98 12.54 16.06
N GLU A 274 -3.01 11.61 17.01
CA GLU A 274 -2.85 10.18 16.76
C GLU A 274 -4.22 9.52 16.69
N ILE A 275 -4.74 9.36 15.47
CA ILE A 275 -5.99 8.64 15.24
C ILE A 275 -5.68 7.19 14.92
N ARG A 276 -6.20 6.28 15.75
CA ARG A 276 -6.09 4.83 15.56
C ARG A 276 -7.09 4.34 14.50
N TYR A 277 -6.76 3.28 13.77
CA TYR A 277 -7.71 2.69 12.81
C TYR A 277 -8.90 2.05 13.52
N ASN A 278 -8.64 1.42 14.67
CA ASN A 278 -9.65 0.88 15.56
C ASN A 278 -9.48 1.55 16.94
N PRO A 279 -10.33 2.55 17.29
CA PRO A 279 -10.22 3.27 18.56
C PRO A 279 -10.48 2.36 19.76
N ASP A 280 -11.30 1.33 19.59
CA ASP A 280 -11.70 0.35 20.60
C ASP A 280 -10.64 -0.74 20.85
N LEU A 281 -9.53 -0.73 20.11
CA LEU A 281 -8.52 -1.76 20.23
C LEU A 281 -7.79 -1.67 21.59
N PRO A 282 -7.82 -2.69 22.45
CA PRO A 282 -7.12 -2.64 23.73
C PRO A 282 -5.60 -2.54 23.53
N PRO A 283 -4.88 -1.81 24.40
CA PRO A 283 -3.44 -1.66 24.26
C PRO A 283 -2.65 -2.91 24.63
N VAL A 284 -3.23 -3.78 25.46
CA VAL A 284 -2.64 -5.06 25.87
C VAL A 284 -3.71 -6.13 25.87
N VAL A 285 -3.36 -7.27 25.26
CA VAL A 285 -4.15 -8.50 25.28
C VAL A 285 -3.28 -9.66 25.73
N VAL A 286 -3.87 -10.61 26.46
CA VAL A 286 -3.22 -11.84 26.91
C VAL A 286 -3.97 -13.03 26.33
N GLN A 287 -3.23 -13.98 25.77
CA GLN A 287 -3.83 -15.20 25.25
C GLN A 287 -4.18 -16.16 26.40
N HIS A 288 -5.43 -16.63 26.41
CA HIS A 288 -5.89 -17.72 27.26
C HIS A 288 -6.68 -18.73 26.42
N GLY A 289 -6.11 -19.92 26.18
CA GLY A 289 -6.70 -20.90 25.26
C GLY A 289 -6.78 -20.37 23.82
N ASP A 290 -7.98 -20.44 23.25
CA ASP A 290 -8.38 -19.94 21.93
C ASP A 290 -8.98 -18.51 21.96
N HIS A 291 -8.78 -17.80 23.06
CA HIS A 291 -9.26 -16.43 23.25
C HIS A 291 -8.09 -15.46 23.54
N LEU A 292 -8.27 -14.20 23.16
CA LEU A 292 -7.48 -13.10 23.71
C LEU A 292 -8.37 -12.25 24.59
N VAL A 293 -7.87 -11.94 25.79
CA VAL A 293 -8.57 -11.14 26.78
C VAL A 293 -7.81 -9.84 26.99
N SER A 294 -8.50 -8.71 27.00
CA SER A 294 -7.88 -7.42 27.23
C SER A 294 -7.41 -7.25 28.67
N ILE A 295 -6.42 -6.40 28.86
CA ILE A 295 -5.98 -6.00 30.20
C ILE A 295 -7.08 -5.32 31.03
N ASN A 296 -8.04 -4.65 30.37
CA ASN A 296 -9.15 -4.02 31.06
C ASN A 296 -10.08 -5.09 31.64
N ASP A 297 -10.44 -6.10 30.86
CA ASP A 297 -11.30 -7.21 31.31
C ASP A 297 -10.61 -8.04 32.38
N ILE A 298 -9.29 -8.28 32.22
CA ILE A 298 -8.48 -8.97 33.23
C ILE A 298 -8.56 -8.27 34.58
N ARG A 299 -8.69 -6.93 34.60
CA ARG A 299 -8.70 -6.10 35.83
C ARG A 299 -10.08 -5.77 36.36
N ASP A 300 -11.12 -6.03 35.60
CA ASP A 300 -12.49 -5.80 36.03
C ASP A 300 -12.82 -6.75 37.21
N LYS A 301 -13.18 -6.17 38.35
CA LYS A 301 -13.44 -6.94 39.58
C LYS A 301 -14.72 -7.76 39.50
N ASN A 302 -15.73 -7.31 38.77
CA ASN A 302 -16.96 -8.06 38.57
C ASN A 302 -16.70 -9.27 37.67
N LEU A 303 -15.91 -9.08 36.61
CA LEU A 303 -15.50 -10.18 35.74
C LEU A 303 -14.57 -11.16 36.47
N GLN A 304 -13.64 -10.69 37.31
CA GLN A 304 -12.80 -11.57 38.13
C GLN A 304 -13.61 -12.46 39.08
N GLN A 305 -14.70 -11.95 39.66
CA GLN A 305 -15.59 -12.74 40.51
C GLN A 305 -16.34 -13.82 39.72
N ALA A 306 -16.81 -13.49 38.51
CA ALA A 306 -17.49 -14.44 37.64
C ALA A 306 -16.53 -15.45 37.00
N MET A 307 -15.29 -15.03 36.73
CA MET A 307 -14.27 -15.78 36.00
C MET A 307 -12.93 -15.74 36.76
N PRO A 308 -12.69 -16.67 37.71
CA PRO A 308 -11.48 -16.72 38.53
C PRO A 308 -10.16 -16.79 37.73
N VAL A 309 -10.23 -17.25 36.47
CA VAL A 309 -9.08 -17.25 35.56
C VAL A 309 -8.52 -15.86 35.30
N LEU A 310 -9.35 -14.82 35.30
CA LEU A 310 -8.91 -13.44 35.08
C LEU A 310 -8.05 -12.94 36.24
N GLN A 311 -8.40 -13.31 37.48
CA GLN A 311 -7.58 -13.01 38.65
C GLN A 311 -6.20 -13.66 38.53
N ARG A 312 -6.17 -14.93 38.10
CA ARG A 312 -4.90 -15.63 37.86
C ARG A 312 -4.06 -14.97 36.76
N LEU A 313 -4.69 -14.52 35.68
CA LEU A 313 -3.99 -13.78 34.61
C LEU A 313 -3.40 -12.47 35.13
N GLU A 314 -4.13 -11.71 35.96
CA GLU A 314 -3.61 -10.48 36.59
C GLU A 314 -2.39 -10.77 37.49
N GLU A 315 -2.43 -11.84 38.27
CA GLU A 315 -1.29 -12.27 39.09
C GLU A 315 -0.09 -12.66 38.21
N GLU A 316 -0.29 -13.49 37.19
CA GLU A 316 0.77 -13.91 36.27
C GLU A 316 1.36 -12.71 35.50
N LEU A 317 0.54 -11.73 35.11
CA LEU A 317 0.96 -10.53 34.41
C LEU A 317 1.91 -9.66 35.25
N ASN A 318 1.67 -9.57 36.56
CA ASN A 318 2.50 -8.80 37.49
C ASN A 318 3.77 -9.56 37.92
N TYR A 319 3.64 -10.85 38.20
CA TYR A 319 4.75 -11.62 38.81
C TYR A 319 5.60 -12.37 37.79
N ARG A 320 5.00 -12.95 36.75
CA ARG A 320 5.66 -13.85 35.78
C ARG A 320 5.20 -13.62 34.33
N PRO A 321 5.21 -12.36 33.82
CA PRO A 321 4.71 -12.06 32.47
C PRO A 321 5.49 -12.79 31.37
N GLU A 322 6.72 -13.23 31.62
CA GLU A 322 7.52 -14.04 30.68
C GLU A 322 6.92 -15.43 30.39
N LYS A 323 5.96 -15.88 31.20
CA LYS A 323 5.21 -17.11 30.95
C LYS A 323 4.04 -16.90 29.99
N LEU A 324 3.51 -15.68 29.94
CA LEU A 324 2.33 -15.32 29.16
C LEU A 324 2.68 -15.02 27.71
N ARG A 325 1.67 -15.21 26.85
CA ARG A 325 1.68 -14.74 25.46
C ARG A 325 0.89 -13.45 25.42
N ILE A 326 1.59 -12.38 25.07
CA ILE A 326 1.07 -11.02 25.20
C ILE A 326 1.14 -10.36 23.83
N GLY A 327 0.03 -9.73 23.43
CA GLY A 327 -0.01 -8.78 22.33
C GLY A 327 -0.12 -7.37 22.89
N MET A 328 0.77 -6.48 22.46
CA MET A 328 0.69 -5.05 22.75
C MET A 328 0.42 -4.31 21.44
N SER A 329 -0.60 -3.45 21.43
CA SER A 329 -1.03 -2.79 20.20
C SER A 329 0.01 -1.77 19.74
N SER A 330 0.22 -1.64 18.44
CA SER A 330 0.95 -0.52 17.85
C SER A 330 0.24 0.82 18.12
N ARG A 331 0.99 1.91 17.95
CA ARG A 331 0.48 3.29 18.14
C ARG A 331 -0.70 3.60 17.22
N GLU A 332 -0.63 3.12 15.98
CA GLU A 332 -1.72 3.31 15.01
C GLU A 332 -2.92 2.42 15.29
N GLY A 333 -2.80 1.49 16.25
CA GLY A 333 -3.83 0.49 16.54
C GLY A 333 -4.07 -0.42 15.35
N ASP A 334 -3.05 -0.71 14.54
CA ASP A 334 -3.14 -1.49 13.30
C ASP A 334 -2.52 -2.88 13.42
N SER A 335 -1.89 -3.18 14.55
CA SER A 335 -1.18 -4.42 14.78
C SER A 335 -0.98 -4.67 16.27
N PHE A 336 -0.78 -5.94 16.61
CA PHE A 336 -0.26 -6.38 17.90
C PHE A 336 1.16 -6.90 17.72
N HIS A 337 2.04 -6.57 18.64
CA HIS A 337 3.41 -7.06 18.73
C HIS A 337 3.63 -7.76 20.06
N ASN A 338 4.56 -8.72 20.13
CA ASN A 338 5.02 -9.14 21.45
C ASN A 338 5.73 -7.97 22.18
N PRO A 339 5.79 -7.99 23.53
CA PRO A 339 6.37 -6.89 24.30
C PRO A 339 7.82 -6.54 23.92
N LYS A 340 8.66 -7.55 23.65
CA LYS A 340 10.05 -7.35 23.23
C LYS A 340 10.14 -6.58 21.91
N LEU A 341 9.36 -6.98 20.90
CA LEU A 341 9.33 -6.35 19.59
C LEU A 341 8.77 -4.94 19.67
N LEU A 342 7.69 -4.71 20.44
CA LEU A 342 7.16 -3.36 20.61
C LEU A 342 8.21 -2.43 21.21
N LYS A 343 8.96 -2.88 22.23
CA LYS A 343 10.05 -2.09 22.81
C LYS A 343 11.13 -1.74 21.80
N GLU A 344 11.48 -2.66 20.90
CA GLU A 344 12.45 -2.43 19.83
C GLU A 344 11.93 -1.44 18.76
N LEU A 345 10.64 -1.49 18.44
CA LEU A 345 10.00 -0.66 17.42
C LEU A 345 9.62 0.74 17.92
N ASP A 346 9.04 0.82 19.12
CA ASP A 346 8.53 2.04 19.76
C ASP A 346 8.71 1.93 21.28
N THR A 347 9.94 2.21 21.74
CA THR A 347 10.32 2.14 23.17
C THR A 347 9.46 3.06 24.04
N GLU A 348 9.05 4.20 23.51
CA GLU A 348 8.22 5.17 24.21
C GLU A 348 6.82 4.61 24.44
N LEU A 349 6.15 4.14 23.38
CA LEU A 349 4.82 3.54 23.51
C LEU A 349 4.85 2.34 24.45
N PHE A 350 5.86 1.48 24.35
CA PHE A 350 6.04 0.37 25.28
C PHE A 350 6.11 0.85 26.73
N SER A 351 6.92 1.88 27.01
CA SER A 351 7.10 2.43 28.35
C SER A 351 5.83 3.10 28.85
N GLN A 352 5.12 3.82 27.99
CA GLN A 352 3.86 4.48 28.27
C GLN A 352 2.78 3.46 28.63
N ILE A 353 2.59 2.41 27.82
CA ILE A 353 1.65 1.33 28.12
C ILE A 353 2.02 0.65 29.44
N CYS A 354 3.30 0.36 29.68
CA CYS A 354 3.70 -0.23 30.96
C CYS A 354 3.41 0.67 32.15
N LYS A 355 3.58 1.98 32.01
CA LYS A 355 3.29 2.95 33.06
C LYS A 355 1.79 3.08 33.30
N ASP A 356 1.01 3.33 32.25
CA ASP A 356 -0.44 3.55 32.33
C ASP A 356 -1.17 2.34 32.90
N TYR A 357 -0.67 1.15 32.58
CA TYR A 357 -1.21 -0.11 33.05
C TYR A 357 -0.40 -0.72 34.20
N ASN A 358 0.51 0.00 34.85
CA ASN A 358 1.29 -0.51 36.00
C ASN A 358 1.88 -1.93 35.77
N LEU A 359 2.53 -2.13 34.63
CA LEU A 359 3.12 -3.40 34.21
C LEU A 359 4.64 -3.43 34.46
N PRO A 360 5.22 -4.60 34.77
CA PRO A 360 6.66 -4.74 35.04
C PRO A 360 7.50 -4.66 33.75
N ALA A 361 7.84 -3.44 33.34
CA ALA A 361 8.56 -3.13 32.09
C ALA A 361 9.84 -3.98 31.89
N ASP A 362 10.64 -4.20 32.94
CA ASP A 362 11.90 -4.96 32.85
C ASP A 362 11.70 -6.44 32.49
N LYS A 363 10.59 -7.03 32.95
CA LYS A 363 10.26 -8.43 32.65
C LYS A 363 9.61 -8.53 31.27
N LEU A 364 8.68 -7.62 30.96
CA LEU A 364 8.00 -7.57 29.67
C LEU A 364 8.97 -7.30 28.52
N ALA A 365 9.96 -6.44 28.71
CA ALA A 365 10.98 -6.13 27.71
C ALA A 365 11.74 -7.36 27.19
N LYS A 366 11.76 -8.46 27.96
CA LYS A 366 12.42 -9.73 27.59
C LYS A 366 11.43 -10.76 27.03
N ASN A 367 10.14 -10.50 27.10
CA ASN A 367 9.11 -11.42 26.64
C ASN A 367 8.96 -11.39 25.12
N GLY A 368 9.57 -12.38 24.45
CA GLY A 368 9.42 -12.63 23.02
C GLY A 368 8.29 -13.59 22.65
N LYS A 369 7.51 -14.10 23.61
CA LYS A 369 6.39 -15.00 23.32
C LYS A 369 5.25 -14.21 22.70
N PHE A 370 4.81 -14.67 21.54
CA PHE A 370 3.67 -14.08 20.84
C PHE A 370 2.50 -15.07 20.77
N LEU A 371 1.35 -14.55 20.37
CA LEU A 371 0.09 -15.27 20.24
C LEU A 371 0.30 -16.48 19.30
N GLU A 372 0.09 -17.69 19.80
CA GLU A 372 0.46 -18.92 19.08
C GLU A 372 -0.73 -19.70 18.52
N HIS A 373 -1.92 -19.52 19.08
CA HIS A 373 -3.14 -20.13 18.53
C HIS A 373 -3.82 -19.15 17.58
N GLY A 374 -4.46 -19.69 16.54
CA GLY A 374 -5.14 -18.91 15.51
C GLY A 374 -4.20 -18.24 14.52
N LEU A 375 -4.41 -18.48 13.22
CA LEU A 375 -3.80 -17.70 12.15
C LEU A 375 -4.46 -16.32 12.00
N THR A 376 -5.64 -16.17 12.60
CA THR A 376 -6.51 -15.02 12.50
C THR A 376 -7.19 -14.79 13.84
N TRP A 377 -7.25 -13.55 14.29
CA TRP A 377 -7.99 -13.13 15.47
C TRP A 377 -9.06 -12.14 15.07
N VAL A 378 -10.29 -12.32 15.53
CA VAL A 378 -11.41 -11.42 15.24
C VAL A 378 -11.88 -10.82 16.56
N GLN A 379 -11.87 -9.48 16.63
CA GLN A 379 -12.47 -8.74 17.73
C GLN A 379 -13.99 -8.85 17.62
N ILE A 380 -14.60 -9.63 18.50
CA ILE A 380 -16.05 -9.83 18.51
C ILE A 380 -16.78 -8.79 19.37
N GLU A 381 -16.09 -8.29 20.39
CA GLU A 381 -16.57 -7.27 21.34
C GLU A 381 -15.38 -6.41 21.80
N ASN A 382 -15.66 -5.33 22.54
CA ASN A 382 -14.59 -4.53 23.13
C ASN A 382 -13.75 -5.39 24.09
N GLY A 383 -12.47 -5.53 23.77
CA GLY A 383 -11.52 -6.27 24.59
C GLY A 383 -11.46 -7.79 24.37
N VAL A 384 -12.39 -8.37 23.60
CA VAL A 384 -12.49 -9.84 23.42
C VAL A 384 -12.22 -10.24 21.98
N PHE A 385 -11.27 -11.16 21.81
CA PHE A 385 -10.94 -11.73 20.50
C PHE A 385 -11.09 -13.25 20.52
N ARG A 386 -11.61 -13.79 19.42
CA ARG A 386 -11.72 -15.23 19.17
C ARG A 386 -10.93 -15.61 17.94
N ASP A 387 -10.50 -16.87 17.89
CA ASP A 387 -9.88 -17.44 16.70
C ASP A 387 -10.85 -17.42 15.50
N GLY A 388 -10.38 -16.90 14.38
CA GLY A 388 -11.18 -16.77 13.16
C GLY A 388 -11.59 -18.12 12.58
N ALA A 389 -10.80 -19.19 12.74
CA ALA A 389 -11.20 -20.51 12.25
C ALA A 389 -12.44 -21.04 13.00
N SER A 390 -12.54 -20.80 14.31
CA SER A 390 -13.73 -21.11 15.11
C SER A 390 -14.95 -20.32 14.64
N ILE A 391 -14.81 -19.03 14.39
CA ILE A 391 -15.90 -18.18 13.88
C ILE A 391 -16.33 -18.63 12.48
N MET A 392 -15.40 -18.93 11.57
CA MET A 392 -15.73 -19.36 10.21
C MET A 392 -16.53 -20.67 10.19
N LYS A 393 -16.26 -21.58 11.14
CA LYS A 393 -17.05 -22.81 11.30
C LYS A 393 -18.50 -22.54 11.71
N GLU A 394 -18.74 -21.49 12.50
CA GLU A 394 -20.07 -21.02 12.87
C GLU A 394 -20.77 -20.36 11.66
N LEU A 395 -20.10 -19.40 11.01
CA LEU A 395 -20.65 -18.63 9.88
C LEU A 395 -20.88 -19.45 8.61
N SER A 396 -20.03 -20.44 8.34
CA SER A 396 -20.17 -21.32 7.16
C SER A 396 -21.49 -22.09 7.15
N ARG A 397 -22.08 -22.37 8.31
CA ARG A 397 -23.43 -22.98 8.41
C ARG A 397 -24.52 -22.06 7.86
N GLU A 398 -24.28 -20.75 7.89
CA GLU A 398 -25.17 -19.72 7.36
C GLU A 398 -24.75 -19.24 5.96
N GLY A 399 -23.70 -19.82 5.37
CA GLY A 399 -23.16 -19.40 4.08
C GLY A 399 -22.48 -18.02 4.11
N LYS A 400 -22.12 -17.49 5.28
CA LYS A 400 -21.46 -16.19 5.45
C LYS A 400 -19.96 -16.33 5.64
N LYS A 401 -19.21 -15.29 5.28
CA LYS A 401 -17.77 -15.13 5.54
C LYS A 401 -17.53 -14.22 6.74
N ILE A 402 -16.35 -14.29 7.34
CA ILE A 402 -15.96 -13.38 8.44
C ILE A 402 -16.08 -11.92 8.01
N THR A 403 -15.59 -11.58 6.81
CA THR A 403 -15.67 -10.21 6.28
C THR A 403 -17.08 -9.72 5.92
N ASP A 404 -18.08 -10.61 5.92
CA ASP A 404 -19.48 -10.21 5.70
C ASP A 404 -20.12 -9.70 7.01
N VAL A 405 -19.54 -10.04 8.17
CA VAL A 405 -20.08 -9.79 9.50
C VAL A 405 -19.21 -8.82 10.30
N TYR A 406 -17.88 -8.94 10.18
CA TYR A 406 -16.91 -8.16 10.95
C TYR A 406 -16.15 -7.20 10.05
N ASP A 407 -15.91 -5.99 10.56
CA ASP A 407 -15.16 -4.99 9.84
C ASP A 407 -13.68 -5.39 9.69
N LYS A 408 -13.02 -4.95 8.62
CA LYS A 408 -11.60 -5.24 8.37
C LYS A 408 -10.68 -4.66 9.45
N THR A 409 -11.14 -3.69 10.24
CA THR A 409 -10.44 -3.15 11.41
C THR A 409 -10.60 -3.99 12.67
N GLN A 410 -11.48 -4.99 12.66
CA GLN A 410 -11.66 -5.95 13.76
C GLN A 410 -10.92 -7.27 13.53
N ILE A 411 -10.44 -7.50 12.31
CA ILE A 411 -9.79 -8.76 11.91
C ILE A 411 -8.27 -8.57 11.91
N PHE A 412 -7.54 -9.46 12.57
CA PHE A 412 -6.08 -9.47 12.64
C PHE A 412 -5.54 -10.78 12.08
N THR A 413 -4.49 -10.71 11.27
CA THR A 413 -3.86 -11.86 10.63
C THR A 413 -2.40 -11.96 11.03
N HIS A 414 -1.93 -13.18 11.29
CA HIS A 414 -0.52 -13.41 11.50
C HIS A 414 0.23 -13.34 10.17
N HIS A 415 1.35 -12.62 10.18
CA HIS A 415 2.25 -12.59 9.03
C HIS A 415 3.25 -13.73 9.18
N HIS A 416 3.38 -14.60 8.19
CA HIS A 416 4.46 -15.59 8.17
C HIS A 416 5.72 -14.98 7.54
N THR A 417 6.89 -15.43 8.00
CA THR A 417 8.14 -15.23 7.26
C THR A 417 8.14 -16.11 6.00
N VAL A 418 9.09 -15.85 5.09
CA VAL A 418 9.34 -16.69 3.91
C VAL A 418 9.57 -18.17 4.29
N ASP A 419 10.04 -18.42 5.52
CA ASP A 419 10.28 -19.76 6.07
C ASP A 419 9.06 -20.36 6.79
N GLY A 420 7.88 -19.76 6.66
CA GLY A 420 6.64 -20.25 7.28
C GLY A 420 6.49 -20.00 8.78
N LYS A 421 7.46 -19.33 9.44
CA LYS A 421 7.37 -19.02 10.87
C LYS A 421 6.48 -17.81 11.11
N ILE A 422 5.56 -17.92 12.06
CA ILE A 422 4.73 -16.79 12.52
C ILE A 422 5.64 -15.66 12.99
N LYS A 423 5.47 -14.45 12.43
CA LYS A 423 6.13 -13.24 12.93
C LYS A 423 5.65 -12.98 14.36
N SER A 424 6.49 -12.34 15.14
CA SER A 424 6.18 -11.78 16.47
C SER A 424 5.11 -10.68 16.47
N SER A 425 4.21 -10.66 15.49
CA SER A 425 3.19 -9.65 15.26
C SER A 425 1.98 -10.18 14.50
N ALA A 426 0.79 -9.70 14.85
CA ALA A 426 -0.45 -9.87 14.10
C ALA A 426 -0.87 -8.50 13.57
N LYS A 427 -1.25 -8.41 12.30
CA LYS A 427 -1.59 -7.14 11.63
C LYS A 427 -3.06 -7.12 11.27
N MET A 428 -3.70 -5.98 11.45
CA MET A 428 -5.07 -5.72 11.04
C MET A 428 -5.23 -6.01 9.54
N LEU A 429 -6.36 -6.62 9.16
CA LEU A 429 -6.65 -6.99 7.78
C LEU A 429 -6.71 -5.74 6.90
N TYR A 430 -7.33 -4.67 7.39
CA TYR A 430 -7.33 -3.37 6.73
C TYR A 430 -5.92 -2.89 6.36
N ALA A 431 -5.00 -2.88 7.34
CA ALA A 431 -3.62 -2.44 7.13
C ALA A 431 -2.84 -3.39 6.19
N SER A 432 -3.12 -4.70 6.26
CA SER A 432 -2.50 -5.69 5.37
C SER A 432 -2.94 -5.51 3.91
N LEU A 433 -4.23 -5.25 3.68
CA LEU A 433 -4.77 -4.99 2.34
C LEU A 433 -4.28 -3.66 1.76
N ARG A 434 -4.10 -2.64 2.61
CA ARG A 434 -3.58 -1.33 2.22
C ARG A 434 -2.13 -1.39 1.75
N ASP A 435 -1.29 -2.09 2.50
CA ASP A 435 0.16 -2.10 2.28
C ASP A 435 0.59 -3.13 1.21
N ASP A 436 -0.39 -3.73 0.52
CA ASP A 436 -0.21 -4.88 -0.38
C ASP A 436 0.64 -5.99 0.27
N ASP A 437 0.45 -6.16 1.57
CA ASP A 437 1.08 -7.25 2.30
C ASP A 437 0.41 -8.57 1.91
N GLY A 438 1.25 -9.58 1.69
CA GLY A 438 0.76 -10.84 1.17
C GLY A 438 -0.12 -11.55 2.20
N ILE A 439 -1.30 -12.00 1.79
CA ILE A 439 -2.20 -12.84 2.58
C ILE A 439 -2.06 -14.28 2.11
N SER A 440 -1.67 -15.18 3.02
CA SER A 440 -1.55 -16.61 2.69
C SER A 440 -2.92 -17.21 2.31
N ARG A 441 -2.93 -18.27 1.50
CA ARG A 441 -4.20 -18.92 1.10
C ARG A 441 -5.02 -19.41 2.28
N GLU A 442 -4.35 -19.95 3.29
CA GLU A 442 -5.01 -20.46 4.49
C GLU A 442 -5.72 -19.33 5.26
N VAL A 443 -5.02 -18.21 5.50
CA VAL A 443 -5.63 -17.02 6.11
C VAL A 443 -6.77 -16.49 5.24
N ALA A 444 -6.56 -16.39 3.93
CA ALA A 444 -7.56 -15.89 2.98
C ALA A 444 -8.84 -16.74 2.99
N GLN A 445 -8.69 -18.06 3.08
CA GLN A 445 -9.81 -19.00 3.19
C GLN A 445 -10.57 -18.84 4.51
N ILE A 446 -9.86 -18.63 5.63
CA ILE A 446 -10.50 -18.42 6.94
C ILE A 446 -11.31 -17.13 6.95
N ILE A 447 -10.76 -16.02 6.45
CA ILE A 447 -11.44 -14.71 6.51
C ILE A 447 -12.42 -14.49 5.35
N GLY A 448 -12.30 -15.24 4.26
CA GLY A 448 -13.20 -15.20 3.10
C GLY A 448 -12.81 -14.21 2.00
N VAL A 449 -11.54 -13.82 1.91
CA VAL A 449 -11.00 -12.92 0.86
C VAL A 449 -10.17 -13.67 -0.17
N GLU A 450 -9.82 -13.01 -1.28
CA GLU A 450 -8.87 -13.56 -2.25
C GLU A 450 -7.44 -13.56 -1.69
N ALA A 451 -6.73 -14.68 -1.87
CA ALA A 451 -5.33 -14.77 -1.48
C ALA A 451 -4.46 -13.85 -2.34
N ARG A 452 -3.64 -13.02 -1.70
CA ARG A 452 -2.67 -12.14 -2.35
C ARG A 452 -1.27 -12.60 -1.96
N GLU A 453 -0.67 -13.52 -2.68
CA GLU A 453 0.71 -13.93 -2.40
C GLU A 453 1.69 -12.92 -3.01
N LYS A 454 2.69 -12.44 -2.24
CA LYS A 454 3.77 -11.60 -2.80
C LYS A 454 4.40 -12.35 -3.98
N GLN A 455 4.62 -11.65 -5.10
CA GLN A 455 5.12 -12.23 -6.35
C GLN A 455 6.44 -13.03 -6.16
N ALA A 456 7.26 -12.65 -5.17
CA ALA A 456 8.46 -13.38 -4.75
C ALA A 456 8.16 -14.76 -4.13
N VAL A 457 7.12 -14.87 -3.31
CA VAL A 457 6.67 -16.13 -2.69
C VAL A 457 6.09 -17.07 -3.75
N ARG A 458 5.29 -16.55 -4.69
CA ARG A 458 4.83 -17.35 -5.85
C ARG A 458 6.00 -17.91 -6.66
N ARG A 459 7.06 -17.14 -6.89
CA ARG A 459 8.25 -17.62 -7.61
C ARG A 459 9.00 -18.70 -6.81
N GLN A 460 9.15 -18.54 -5.50
CA GLN A 460 9.77 -19.56 -4.65
C GLN A 460 8.93 -20.83 -4.51
N GLU A 461 7.61 -20.75 -4.34
CA GLU A 461 6.73 -21.93 -4.32
C GLU A 461 6.71 -22.64 -5.66
N VAL A 462 6.70 -21.92 -6.79
CA VAL A 462 6.84 -22.51 -8.12
C VAL A 462 8.19 -23.22 -8.25
N THR A 463 9.27 -22.62 -7.72
CA THR A 463 10.61 -23.24 -7.73
C THR A 463 10.66 -24.47 -6.82
N LEU A 464 10.07 -24.42 -5.62
CA LEU A 464 10.04 -25.50 -4.65
C LEU A 464 9.15 -26.66 -5.12
N ASN A 465 8.01 -26.36 -5.74
CA ASN A 465 7.11 -27.36 -6.32
C ASN A 465 7.72 -27.97 -7.59
N ALA A 466 8.43 -27.20 -8.39
CA ALA A 466 9.24 -27.73 -9.49
C ALA A 466 10.36 -28.65 -8.97
N GLN A 467 11.02 -28.29 -7.87
CA GLN A 467 12.02 -29.12 -7.20
C GLN A 467 11.42 -30.43 -6.67
N LYS A 468 10.30 -30.37 -5.96
CA LYS A 468 9.58 -31.56 -5.46
C LYS A 468 9.04 -32.43 -6.59
N ALA A 469 8.63 -31.84 -7.72
CA ALA A 469 8.20 -32.58 -8.90
C ALA A 469 9.40 -33.29 -9.58
N LEU A 470 10.56 -32.64 -9.63
CA LEU A 470 11.81 -33.24 -10.10
C LEU A 470 12.29 -34.38 -9.18
N ASP A 471 12.20 -34.20 -7.87
CA ASP A 471 12.58 -35.25 -6.90
C ASP A 471 11.62 -36.46 -6.97
N ARG A 472 10.34 -36.25 -7.28
CA ARG A 472 9.37 -37.33 -7.56
C ARG A 472 9.63 -38.05 -8.88
N LEU A 473 10.17 -37.37 -9.87
CA LEU A 473 10.59 -37.98 -11.15
C LEU A 473 11.86 -38.83 -10.97
N ASP A 474 12.79 -38.41 -10.12
CA ASP A 474 14.00 -39.19 -9.79
C ASP A 474 13.66 -40.43 -8.93
N GLY A 475 12.60 -40.38 -8.11
CA GLY A 475 12.10 -41.53 -7.34
C GLY A 475 11.42 -42.63 -8.17
N TYR A 476 11.10 -42.38 -9.44
CA TYR A 476 10.47 -43.36 -10.35
C TYR A 476 11.48 -44.10 -11.24
N ASN A 477 12.77 -43.76 -11.19
CA ASN A 477 13.81 -44.37 -12.03
C ASN A 477 14.83 -45.21 -11.24
N SER A 478 14.45 -45.77 -10.10
CA SER A 478 15.32 -46.70 -9.35
C SER A 478 15.10 -48.18 -9.72
N SER A 479 15.04 -48.49 -11.01
CA SER A 479 15.22 -49.87 -11.48
C SER A 479 16.01 -49.86 -12.80
N ASP A 480 17.31 -50.12 -12.67
CA ASP A 480 18.17 -50.81 -13.64
C ASP A 480 18.04 -50.47 -15.13
N ASP A 481 18.24 -49.20 -15.50
CA ASP A 481 18.64 -48.88 -16.87
C ASP A 481 19.61 -47.69 -16.90
N GLU A 482 20.76 -47.87 -17.55
CA GLU A 482 21.84 -46.89 -17.75
C GLU A 482 21.42 -45.74 -18.67
N ARG A 483 20.36 -45.00 -18.33
CA ARG A 483 20.02 -43.73 -18.97
C ARG A 483 20.31 -42.59 -18.01
N LEU A 484 21.17 -41.68 -18.48
CA LEU A 484 21.55 -40.45 -17.79
C LEU A 484 20.32 -39.76 -17.19
N SER A 485 20.31 -39.59 -15.87
CA SER A 485 19.23 -38.86 -15.20
C SER A 485 19.09 -37.46 -15.81
N PRO A 486 17.87 -36.90 -15.90
CA PRO A 486 17.63 -35.56 -16.45
C PRO A 486 18.52 -34.47 -15.83
N ARG A 487 18.92 -34.67 -14.57
CA ARG A 487 19.86 -33.81 -13.83
C ARG A 487 21.28 -33.82 -14.41
N LYS A 488 21.79 -34.98 -14.85
CA LYS A 488 23.12 -35.05 -15.51
C LYS A 488 23.09 -34.41 -16.90
N ALA A 489 21.98 -34.56 -17.63
CA ALA A 489 21.81 -33.90 -18.93
C ALA A 489 21.79 -32.36 -18.81
N LEU A 490 21.10 -31.82 -17.80
CA LEU A 490 21.00 -30.37 -17.59
C LEU A 490 22.31 -29.74 -17.08
N VAL A 491 23.09 -30.47 -16.27
CA VAL A 491 24.42 -30.02 -15.81
C VAL A 491 25.44 -30.03 -16.93
N GLN A 492 25.43 -31.03 -17.82
CA GLN A 492 26.28 -31.04 -19.02
C GLN A 492 25.92 -29.92 -20.00
N GLN A 493 24.64 -29.59 -20.16
CA GLN A 493 24.21 -28.50 -21.04
C GLN A 493 24.65 -27.12 -20.53
N ARG A 494 24.69 -26.92 -19.20
CA ARG A 494 25.22 -25.69 -18.59
C ARG A 494 26.74 -25.59 -18.62
N GLN A 495 27.46 -26.71 -18.51
CA GLN A 495 28.92 -26.72 -18.63
C GLN A 495 29.38 -26.50 -20.08
N GLY A 496 28.61 -26.97 -21.08
CA GLY A 496 28.90 -26.71 -22.50
C GLY A 496 28.75 -25.24 -22.92
N GLN A 497 27.95 -24.44 -22.21
CA GLN A 497 27.75 -23.01 -22.52
C GLN A 497 28.79 -22.06 -21.86
N GLN A 498 29.54 -22.52 -20.86
CA GLN A 498 30.60 -21.70 -20.25
C GLN A 498 31.94 -21.78 -21.01
N SER A 499 32.16 -22.80 -21.84
CA SER A 499 33.37 -22.90 -22.68
C SER A 499 33.32 -22.07 -23.97
N SER A 500 32.20 -21.44 -24.33
CA SER A 500 32.08 -20.68 -25.59
C SER A 500 32.22 -19.15 -25.45
N TYR A 501 32.58 -18.64 -24.27
CA TYR A 501 32.80 -17.19 -24.03
C TYR A 501 34.19 -16.89 -23.44
N GLY A 502 35.16 -17.77 -23.69
CA GLY A 502 36.56 -17.56 -23.33
C GLY A 502 37.47 -17.67 -24.55
N LEU A 503 37.48 -16.62 -25.38
CA LEU A 503 38.60 -16.16 -26.20
C LEU A 503 38.48 -14.65 -26.39
#